data_AF-G0QHA0-F1
#
_entry.id   AF-G0QHA0-F1
#
_cell.length_a   1.000
_cell.length_b   1.000
_cell.length_c   1.000
_cell.angle_alpha   90.00
_cell.angle_beta   90.00
_cell.angle_gamma   90.00
#
_symmetry.space_group_name_H-M   'P 1'
#
loop_
_entity.id
_entity.type
_entity.pdbx_description
1 polymer ?
#
loop_
_entity_poly.entity_id
_entity_poly.type
_entity_poly.pdbx_seq_one_letter_code
_entity_poly.pdbx_strand_id
1 'polypeptide(L)'
;MSPETQMSKCVFCGENATRKNSNGQPVCNEHMREDPKSVACPECGLPMKIKEGRYGFFWGCEGYPKCKQTFQVEAVVEKDGD
;
A
#
# COMPACT_ATOMS: atom_id res chain seq x y z
N MET A 1 -26.66 -13.98 4.42
CA MET A 1 -25.20 -13.90 4.27
C MET A 1 -24.94 -12.74 3.33
N SER A 2 -24.82 -11.53 3.87
CA SER A 2 -24.51 -10.35 3.06
C SER A 2 -23.08 -10.50 2.57
N PRO A 3 -22.79 -10.38 1.26
CA PRO A 3 -21.41 -10.30 0.81
C PRO A 3 -20.89 -8.98 1.34
N GLU A 4 -20.15 -9.06 2.44
CA GLU A 4 -19.42 -7.95 3.02
C GLU A 4 -18.62 -7.35 1.87
N THR A 5 -19.06 -6.20 1.38
CA THR A 5 -18.42 -5.52 0.25
C THR A 5 -17.00 -5.28 0.73
N GLN A 6 -16.04 -6.04 0.18
CA GLN A 6 -14.66 -6.07 0.63
C GLN A 6 -14.05 -4.67 0.39
N MET A 7 -14.24 -3.79 1.38
CA MET A 7 -13.78 -2.42 1.34
C MET A 7 -12.26 -2.45 1.32
N SER A 8 -11.68 -2.01 0.21
CA SER A 8 -10.24 -1.88 0.05
C SER A 8 -9.66 -1.08 1.22
N LYS A 9 -8.50 -1.49 1.74
CA LYS A 9 -7.82 -0.76 2.82
C LYS A 9 -7.02 0.43 2.29
N CYS A 10 -6.91 1.47 3.10
CA CYS A 10 -6.08 2.64 2.84
C CYS A 10 -4.63 2.20 2.83
N VAL A 11 -3.92 2.52 1.76
CA VAL A 11 -2.51 2.12 1.59
C VAL A 11 -1.52 2.81 2.53
N PHE A 12 -1.98 3.78 3.34
CA PHE A 12 -1.17 4.58 4.25
C PHE A 12 -1.33 4.20 5.71
N CYS A 13 -2.57 4.01 6.17
CA CYS A 13 -2.88 3.68 7.57
C CYS A 13 -3.51 2.29 7.75
N GLY A 14 -3.82 1.57 6.67
CA GLY A 14 -4.46 0.25 6.76
C GLY A 14 -5.95 0.27 7.16
N GLU A 15 -6.54 1.44 7.41
CA GLU A 15 -7.96 1.58 7.70
C GLU A 15 -8.83 1.40 6.44
N ASN A 16 -10.14 1.55 6.54
CA ASN A 16 -11.02 1.44 5.38
C ASN A 16 -10.77 2.59 4.39
N ALA A 17 -10.40 2.27 3.16
CA ALA A 17 -10.33 3.28 2.10
C ALA A 17 -11.75 3.73 1.73
N THR A 18 -11.92 5.03 1.62
CA THR A 18 -13.19 5.66 1.23
C THR A 18 -13.12 6.21 -0.19
N ARG A 19 -11.91 6.42 -0.73
CA ARG A 19 -11.66 7.05 -2.04
C ARG A 19 -10.40 6.48 -2.70
N LYS A 20 -10.13 6.93 -3.92
CA LYS A 20 -8.85 6.72 -4.61
C LYS A 20 -8.14 8.07 -4.79
N ASN A 21 -6.82 8.12 -4.56
CA ASN A 21 -6.03 9.32 -4.84
C ASN A 21 -5.75 9.49 -6.35
N SER A 22 -5.00 10.52 -6.73
CA SER A 22 -4.62 10.80 -8.13
C SER A 22 -3.84 9.65 -8.79
N ASN A 23 -3.18 8.81 -8.00
CA ASN A 23 -2.46 7.62 -8.46
C ASN A 23 -3.36 6.37 -8.53
N GLY A 24 -4.67 6.51 -8.30
CA GLY A 24 -5.63 5.41 -8.30
C GLY A 24 -5.56 4.50 -7.07
N GLN A 25 -4.76 4.85 -6.07
CA GLN A 25 -4.55 4.02 -4.87
C GLN A 25 -5.70 4.18 -3.89
N PRO A 26 -6.19 3.11 -3.25
CA PRO A 26 -7.23 3.20 -2.24
C PRO A 26 -6.71 3.93 -0.99
N VAL A 27 -7.36 5.04 -0.63
CA VAL A 27 -6.99 5.90 0.50
C VAL A 27 -8.22 6.28 1.33
N CYS A 28 -8.02 6.57 2.62
CA CYS A 28 -9.04 7.22 3.44
C CYS A 28 -9.11 8.72 3.10
N ASN A 29 -10.10 9.43 3.66
CA ASN A 29 -10.26 10.86 3.41
C ASN A 29 -9.07 11.70 3.91
N GLU A 30 -8.39 11.26 4.96
CA GLU A 30 -7.25 11.97 5.56
C GLU A 30 -6.01 11.89 4.66
N HIS A 31 -5.67 10.68 4.19
CA HIS A 31 -4.53 10.42 3.31
C HIS A 31 -4.81 10.68 1.82
N MET A 32 -5.83 11.48 1.49
CA MET A 32 -6.22 11.73 0.10
C MET A 32 -5.24 12.60 -0.65
N ARG A 33 -4.59 13.53 0.06
CA ARG A 33 -3.62 14.49 -0.50
C ARG A 33 -2.18 14.13 -0.16
N GLU A 34 -1.96 12.98 0.47
CA GLU A 34 -0.63 12.50 0.79
C GLU A 34 -0.01 11.78 -0.41
N ASP A 35 1.25 12.09 -0.65
CA ASP A 35 2.09 11.29 -1.54
C ASP A 35 2.40 9.95 -0.86
N PRO A 36 2.28 8.82 -1.58
CA PRO A 36 2.54 7.48 -1.04
C PRO A 36 3.81 7.46 -0.20
N LYS A 37 3.66 7.21 1.10
CA LYS A 37 4.81 7.10 2.01
C LYS A 37 5.80 6.13 1.38
N SER A 38 7.00 6.61 1.14
CA SER A 38 8.11 5.79 0.70
C SER A 38 8.51 4.88 1.87
N VAL A 39 7.88 3.71 1.95
CA VAL A 39 8.25 2.68 2.92
C VAL A 39 9.66 2.22 2.58
N ALA A 40 10.57 2.21 3.56
CA ALA A 40 11.92 1.72 3.33
C ALA A 40 11.90 0.20 3.11
N CYS A 41 12.58 -0.27 2.08
CA CYS A 41 12.71 -1.69 1.80
C CYS A 41 13.54 -2.35 2.91
N PRO A 42 13.04 -3.41 3.58
CA PRO A 42 13.77 -4.05 4.68
C PRO A 42 15.07 -4.74 4.23
N GLU A 43 15.20 -5.06 2.95
CA GLU A 43 16.39 -5.71 2.38
C GLU A 43 17.51 -4.74 1.98
N CYS A 44 17.17 -3.55 1.48
CA CYS A 44 18.17 -2.62 0.94
C CYS A 44 18.08 -1.19 1.46
N GLY A 45 17.08 -0.88 2.28
CA GLY A 45 16.82 0.46 2.83
C GLY A 45 16.28 1.48 1.83
N LEU A 46 16.24 1.16 0.53
CA LEU A 46 15.73 2.08 -0.49
C LEU A 46 14.20 2.24 -0.39
N PRO A 47 13.65 3.38 -0.83
CA PRO A 47 12.21 3.58 -0.83
C PRO A 47 11.50 2.55 -1.71
N MET A 48 10.31 2.16 -1.28
CA MET A 48 9.37 1.34 -2.03
C MET A 48 8.22 2.21 -2.52
N LYS A 49 7.69 1.88 -3.69
CA LYS A 49 6.51 2.52 -4.27
C LYS A 49 5.44 1.49 -4.56
N ILE A 50 4.19 1.90 -4.42
CA ILE A 50 3.06 1.05 -4.82
C ILE A 50 2.98 1.01 -6.34
N LYS A 51 2.86 -0.20 -6.87
CA LYS A 51 2.70 -0.51 -8.28
C LYS A 51 1.44 -1.36 -8.46
N GLU A 52 0.77 -1.17 -9.58
CA GLU A 52 -0.33 -2.03 -9.99
C GLU A 52 0.22 -3.27 -10.70
N GLY A 53 -0.21 -4.44 -10.27
CA GLY A 53 0.07 -5.71 -10.92
C GLY A 53 -1.23 -6.42 -11.32
N ARG A 54 -1.09 -7.54 -12.03
CA ARG A 54 -2.21 -8.36 -12.50
C ARG A 54 -3.18 -8.78 -11.38
N TYR A 55 -2.67 -8.93 -10.16
CA TYR A 55 -3.41 -9.41 -9.00
C TYR A 55 -3.77 -8.29 -8.00
N GLY A 56 -3.56 -7.02 -8.36
CA GLY A 56 -3.79 -5.87 -7.48
C GLY A 56 -2.52 -5.07 -7.20
N PHE A 57 -2.60 -4.19 -6.20
CA PHE A 57 -1.52 -3.28 -5.84
C PHE A 57 -0.49 -3.97 -4.92
N PHE A 58 0.79 -3.69 -5.16
CA PHE A 58 1.91 -4.20 -4.38
C PHE A 58 2.97 -3.12 -4.17
N TRP A 59 3.68 -3.14 -3.04
CA TRP A 59 4.88 -2.36 -2.82
C TRP A 59 6.04 -2.97 -3.61
N GLY A 60 6.64 -2.21 -4.51
CA GLY A 60 7.84 -2.61 -5.24
C GLY A 60 9.02 -1.71 -4.89
N CYS A 61 10.18 -2.32 -4.64
CA CYS A 61 11.40 -1.57 -4.35
C CYS A 61 11.81 -0.67 -5.53
N GLU A 62 12.19 0.58 -5.26
CA GLU A 62 12.76 1.48 -6.28
C GLU A 62 14.17 1.06 -6.70
N GLY A 63 14.84 0.22 -5.92
CA GLY A 63 16.14 -0.35 -6.24
C GLY A 63 16.14 -1.40 -7.37
N TYR A 64 15.00 -1.70 -7.99
CA TYR A 64 14.94 -2.62 -9.14
C TYR A 64 15.78 -2.09 -10.32
N PRO A 65 16.60 -2.93 -11.00
CA PRO A 65 16.67 -4.39 -10.95
C PRO A 65 17.61 -4.98 -9.88
N LYS A 66 18.32 -4.15 -9.12
CA LYS A 66 19.29 -4.60 -8.10
C LYS A 66 18.61 -5.20 -6.87
N CYS A 67 17.45 -4.66 -6.48
CA CYS A 67 16.58 -5.21 -5.45
C CYS A 67 15.22 -5.56 -6.05
N LYS A 68 14.82 -6.83 -5.97
CA LYS A 68 13.56 -7.35 -6.53
C LYS A 68 12.48 -7.59 -5.48
N GLN A 69 12.67 -7.07 -4.27
CA GLN A 69 11.70 -7.21 -3.20
C GLN A 69 10.38 -6.54 -3.53
N THR A 70 9.30 -7.28 -3.26
CA THR A 70 7.93 -6.81 -3.37
C THR A 70 7.13 -7.27 -2.17
N PHE A 71 6.20 -6.43 -1.69
CA PHE A 71 5.28 -6.78 -0.60
C PHE A 71 3.84 -6.51 -1.05
N GLN A 72 2.90 -7.30 -0.57
CA GLN A 72 1.48 -6.99 -0.80
C GLN A 72 1.09 -5.75 0.01
N VAL A 73 0.25 -4.89 -0.57
CA VAL A 73 -0.20 -3.66 0.11
C VAL A 73 -0.96 -3.96 1.41
N GLU A 74 -1.62 -5.11 1.50
CA GLU A 74 -2.30 -5.57 2.72
C GLU A 74 -1.34 -6.07 3.81
N ALA A 75 -0.12 -6.47 3.46
CA ALA A 75 0.81 -7.15 4.37
C ALA A 75 1.66 -6.19 5.23
N VAL A 76 1.64 -4.88 4.97
CA VAL A 76 2.41 -3.87 5.73
C VAL A 76 1.64 -3.23 6.88
N VAL A 77 0.43 -3.71 7.18
CA VAL A 77 -0.29 -3.31 8.39
C VAL A 77 0.04 -4.32 9.48
N GLU A 78 1.27 -4.29 10.00
CA GLU A 78 1.53 -4.92 11.29
C GLU A 78 0.81 -4.08 12.35
N LYS A 79 -0.19 -4.70 12.99
CA LYS A 79 -0.87 -4.14 14.15
C LYS A 79 0.14 -4.03 15.28
N ASP A 80 0.68 -2.84 15.52
CA ASP A 80 1.11 -2.49 16.86
C ASP A 80 -0.13 -2.54 17.77
N GLY A 81 -0.14 -3.50 18.69
CA GLY A 81 -1.20 -3.72 19.64
C GLY A 81 -1.04 -2.89 20.92
N ASP A 82 -2.17 -2.45 21.47
CA ASP A 82 -2.67 -2.72 22.82
C ASP A 82 -4.20 -2.55 22.80
#